data_AF-A0AAN8MUL1-F1
#
_entry.id   AF-A0AAN8MUL1-F1
#
_cell.length_a   1.000
_cell.length_b   1.000
_cell.length_c   1.000
_cell.angle_alpha   90.00
_cell.angle_beta   90.00
_cell.angle_gamma   90.00
#
_symmetry.space_group_name_H-M   'P 1'
#
loop_
_entity.id
_entity.type
_entity.pdbx_description
1 polymer ?
#
loop_
_entity_poly.entity_id
_entity_poly.type
_entity_poly.pdbx_seq_one_letter_code
_entity_poly.pdbx_strand_id
1 'polypeptide(L)'
;MAADIDYEKPSASREDDSKDYERDGAVDTVNLNQNVEAKIKNPLAGLSREALFADVDRFARENDLQDIRDDLRKGALVAQDPGNCEQVVELDDSERQALKDESEHIYKQPMSLYISIIVCSIGAAVQGWDQTGSNGANLSFPKEFGIWVDPNNPSPNDNRNQWILGLVNSAPYIGSAFIGCWLSDPLNNLFGRRGTIFFSANFCLWPAIGSAFARNWYQLFICRILLGIGMGSKGATVPVFAAENSPASIRGALVMT
;
A
#
# COMPACT_ATOMS: atom_id res chain seq x y z
N MET A 1 10.33 32.01 45.44
CA MET A 1 10.39 33.12 44.48
C MET A 1 11.49 32.76 43.47
N ALA A 2 11.13 31.92 42.50
CA ALA A 2 11.97 31.55 41.38
C ALA A 2 11.18 32.00 40.14
N ALA A 3 11.80 32.86 39.34
CA ALA A 3 11.19 33.52 38.20
C ALA A 3 11.23 32.59 36.98
N ASP A 4 10.07 32.40 36.35
CA ASP A 4 9.93 31.84 35.02
C ASP A 4 10.57 32.79 34.00
N ILE A 5 11.45 32.25 33.17
CA ILE A 5 12.06 32.94 32.04
C ILE A 5 11.47 32.30 30.78
N ASP A 6 10.53 33.02 30.17
CA ASP A 6 9.98 32.74 28.85
C ASP A 6 11.10 32.76 27.79
N TYR A 7 11.20 31.68 27.01
CA TYR A 7 12.07 31.61 25.84
C TYR A 7 11.20 31.55 24.58
N GLU A 8 10.97 32.72 23.98
CA GLU A 8 10.48 32.89 22.61
C GLU A 8 11.49 32.31 21.60
N LYS A 9 11.02 31.57 20.60
CA LYS A 9 11.80 31.21 19.41
C LYS A 9 11.24 31.90 18.16
N PRO A 10 12.11 32.35 17.23
CA PRO A 10 11.79 33.40 16.27
C PRO A 10 11.09 32.85 15.02
N SER A 11 10.23 33.69 14.44
CA SER A 11 9.62 33.50 13.13
C SER A 11 10.66 33.50 12.01
N ALA A 12 10.69 32.42 11.23
CA ALA A 12 11.41 32.37 9.96
C ALA A 12 10.39 32.49 8.83
N SER A 13 10.33 33.68 8.22
CA SER A 13 9.65 33.93 6.96
C SER A 13 10.33 33.14 5.85
N ARG A 14 9.58 32.24 5.21
CA ARG A 14 9.88 31.75 3.85
C ARG A 14 8.72 32.18 2.97
N GLU A 15 9.00 33.15 2.12
CA GLU A 15 8.23 33.44 0.92
C GLU A 15 8.22 32.17 0.08
N ASP A 16 7.04 31.63 -0.21
CA ASP A 16 6.87 30.67 -1.29
C ASP A 16 5.81 31.22 -2.25
N ASP A 17 6.20 31.20 -3.51
CA ASP A 17 5.77 32.04 -4.61
C ASP A 17 4.58 31.35 -5.30
N SER A 18 3.37 31.44 -4.71
CA SER A 18 2.15 30.94 -5.34
C SER A 18 1.42 32.09 -6.04
N LYS A 19 1.56 32.13 -7.37
CA LYS A 19 0.82 33.02 -8.27
C LYS A 19 -0.68 32.97 -7.97
N ASP A 20 -1.22 34.10 -7.51
CA ASP A 20 -2.65 34.37 -7.42
C ASP A 20 -3.26 34.30 -8.82
N TYR A 21 -4.07 33.26 -9.06
CA TYR A 21 -5.12 33.32 -10.08
C TYR A 21 -6.33 33.96 -9.42
N GLU A 22 -6.56 35.25 -9.69
CA GLU A 22 -7.80 35.95 -9.36
C GLU A 22 -8.98 35.18 -9.98
N ARG A 23 -9.75 34.49 -9.13
CA ARG A 23 -11.03 33.87 -9.50
C ARG A 23 -12.14 34.83 -9.06
N ASP A 24 -12.63 35.61 -10.01
CA ASP A 24 -13.81 36.44 -9.86
C ASP A 24 -15.06 35.55 -9.84
N GLY A 25 -15.81 35.58 -8.74
CA GLY A 25 -17.01 34.75 -8.51
C GLY A 25 -16.94 34.01 -7.17
N ALA A 26 -17.48 34.64 -6.13
CA ALA A 26 -17.73 34.14 -4.77
C ALA A 26 -17.62 32.61 -4.58
N VAL A 27 -16.40 32.15 -4.28
CA VAL A 27 -16.17 30.83 -3.71
C VAL A 27 -15.95 31.06 -2.22
N ASP A 28 -16.89 30.68 -1.37
CA ASP A 28 -16.59 30.41 0.05
C ASP A 28 -15.67 29.19 0.07
N THR A 29 -14.38 29.41 -0.19
CA THR A 29 -13.35 28.40 -0.02
C THR A 29 -13.39 28.00 1.44
N VAL A 30 -13.72 26.74 1.71
CA VAL A 30 -13.69 26.17 3.07
C VAL A 30 -12.30 26.43 3.64
N ASN A 31 -12.21 27.42 4.52
CA ASN A 31 -10.96 27.89 5.06
C ASN A 31 -10.50 26.85 6.09
N LEU A 32 -9.68 25.88 5.63
CA LEU A 32 -9.16 24.77 6.45
C LEU A 32 -8.45 25.27 7.72
N ASN A 33 -7.87 26.47 7.66
CA ASN A 33 -7.22 27.15 8.79
C ASN A 33 -8.21 27.68 9.84
N GLN A 34 -9.51 27.76 9.54
CA GLN A 34 -10.56 28.17 10.49
C GLN A 34 -11.35 26.98 11.06
N ASN A 35 -10.90 25.75 10.85
CA ASN A 35 -11.55 24.56 11.41
C ASN A 35 -11.21 24.35 12.90
N VAL A 36 -11.68 25.25 13.76
CA VAL A 36 -11.46 25.24 15.22
C VAL A 36 -11.96 23.94 15.89
N GLU A 37 -12.93 23.24 15.27
CA GLU A 37 -13.47 21.98 15.78
C GLU A 37 -12.72 20.72 15.33
N ALA A 38 -11.72 20.82 14.45
CA ALA A 38 -10.99 19.70 13.86
C ALA A 38 -11.89 18.57 13.27
N LYS A 39 -13.14 18.88 12.92
CA LYS A 39 -14.06 17.92 12.28
C LYS A 39 -13.82 17.92 10.78
N ILE A 40 -13.74 16.72 10.19
CA ILE A 40 -13.72 16.56 8.73
C ILE A 40 -15.07 17.06 8.19
N LYS A 41 -15.07 18.22 7.54
CA LYS A 41 -16.25 18.77 6.85
C LYS A 41 -16.20 18.31 5.40
N ASN A 42 -17.35 17.85 4.88
CA ASN A 42 -17.46 17.45 3.48
C ASN A 42 -17.15 18.68 2.58
N PRO A 43 -16.11 18.62 1.73
CA PRO A 43 -15.71 19.76 0.88
C PRO A 43 -16.74 20.07 -0.21
N LEU A 44 -17.64 19.14 -0.52
CA LEU A 44 -18.71 19.35 -1.48
C LEU A 44 -19.98 19.95 -0.83
N ALA A 45 -20.06 19.94 0.50
CA ALA A 45 -21.21 20.47 1.21
C ALA A 45 -21.29 22.00 1.06
N GLY A 46 -22.45 22.48 0.61
CA GLY A 46 -22.70 23.92 0.41
C GLY A 46 -22.41 24.45 -0.99
N LEU A 47 -21.82 23.65 -1.89
CA LEU A 47 -21.68 24.02 -3.29
C LEU A 47 -23.04 24.03 -3.99
N SER A 48 -23.29 25.05 -4.83
CA SER A 48 -24.45 25.04 -5.70
C SER A 48 -24.33 23.91 -6.71
N ARG A 49 -25.48 23.37 -7.14
CA ARG A 49 -25.52 22.28 -8.12
C ARG A 49 -24.80 22.62 -9.43
N GLU A 50 -24.90 23.86 -9.88
CA GLU A 50 -24.24 24.36 -11.08
C GLU A 50 -22.71 24.39 -10.91
N ALA A 51 -22.22 24.86 -9.76
CA ALA A 51 -20.79 24.85 -9.44
C ALA A 51 -20.24 23.42 -9.34
N LEU A 52 -20.98 22.53 -8.68
CA LEU A 52 -20.61 21.11 -8.54
C LEU A 52 -20.47 20.43 -9.91
N PHE A 53 -21.43 20.64 -10.81
CA PHE A 53 -21.37 20.07 -12.15
C PHE A 53 -20.27 20.70 -13.02
N ALA A 54 -20.04 22.02 -12.91
CA ALA A 54 -18.95 22.68 -13.62
C ALA A 54 -17.58 22.15 -13.17
N ASP A 55 -17.43 21.84 -11.88
CA ASP A 55 -16.22 21.25 -11.32
C ASP A 55 -16.03 19.79 -11.76
N VAL A 56 -17.09 18.99 -11.75
CA VAL A 56 -17.07 17.61 -12.26
C VAL A 56 -16.75 17.57 -13.76
N ASP A 57 -17.34 18.46 -14.56
CA ASP A 57 -17.08 18.53 -16.00
C ASP A 57 -15.64 18.95 -16.31
N ARG A 58 -15.10 19.89 -15.51
CA ARG A 58 -13.69 20.29 -15.61
C ARG A 58 -12.79 19.10 -15.28
N PHE A 59 -13.04 18.42 -14.17
CA PHE A 59 -12.29 17.23 -13.76
C PHE A 59 -12.35 16.13 -14.83
N ALA A 60 -13.53 15.85 -15.37
CA ALA A 60 -13.71 14.85 -16.41
C ALA A 60 -12.99 15.21 -17.71
N ARG A 61 -12.81 16.52 -18.03
CA ARG A 61 -12.06 16.95 -19.22
C ARG A 61 -10.56 16.86 -19.01
N GLU A 62 -10.09 17.24 -17.82
CA GLU A 62 -8.67 17.21 -17.47
C GLU A 62 -8.11 15.77 -17.40
N ASN A 63 -8.95 14.80 -17.03
CA ASN A 63 -8.56 13.40 -16.86
C ASN A 63 -9.03 12.46 -17.98
N ASP A 64 -9.59 12.99 -19.07
CA ASP A 64 -10.12 12.20 -20.20
C ASP A 64 -11.20 11.16 -19.80
N LEU A 65 -12.10 11.55 -18.89
CA LEU A 65 -13.19 10.72 -18.34
C LEU A 65 -14.57 11.20 -18.84
N GLN A 66 -14.63 11.69 -20.08
CA GLN A 66 -15.88 12.23 -20.65
C GLN A 66 -16.97 11.16 -20.84
N ASP A 67 -16.57 9.90 -21.00
CA ASP A 67 -17.44 8.74 -21.16
C ASP A 67 -18.28 8.43 -19.91
N ILE A 68 -17.70 8.65 -18.72
CA ILE A 68 -18.37 8.41 -17.42
C ILE A 68 -18.85 9.71 -16.74
N ARG A 69 -18.87 10.83 -17.47
CA ARG A 69 -19.21 12.16 -16.92
C ARG A 69 -20.54 12.16 -16.15
N ASP A 70 -21.57 11.51 -16.69
CA ASP A 70 -22.90 11.53 -16.10
C ASP A 70 -22.95 10.75 -14.78
N ASP A 71 -22.23 9.64 -14.70
CA ASP A 71 -22.06 8.88 -13.46
C ASP A 71 -21.27 9.69 -12.42
N LEU A 72 -20.23 10.41 -12.85
CA LEU A 72 -19.46 11.31 -11.97
C LEU A 72 -20.34 12.44 -11.40
N ARG A 73 -21.26 13.01 -12.19
CA ARG A 73 -22.18 14.05 -11.73
C ARG A 73 -23.17 13.49 -10.69
N LYS A 74 -23.75 12.32 -10.96
CA LYS A 74 -24.63 11.63 -9.99
C LYS A 74 -23.88 11.27 -8.71
N GLY A 75 -22.68 10.71 -8.84
CA GLY A 75 -21.80 10.38 -7.72
C GLY A 75 -21.42 11.60 -6.88
N ALA A 76 -21.18 12.75 -7.51
CA ALA A 76 -20.91 14.01 -6.80
C ALA A 76 -22.11 14.50 -5.98
N LEU A 77 -23.35 14.32 -6.48
CA LEU A 77 -24.57 14.64 -5.72
C LEU A 77 -24.75 13.71 -4.52
N VAL A 78 -24.51 12.41 -4.71
CA VAL A 78 -24.54 11.42 -3.62
C VAL A 78 -23.44 11.70 -2.59
N ALA A 79 -22.25 12.09 -3.03
CA ALA A 79 -21.14 12.45 -2.15
C ALA A 79 -21.35 13.77 -1.41
N GLN A 80 -22.16 14.70 -1.94
CA GLN A 80 -22.48 15.97 -1.30
C GLN A 80 -23.34 15.78 -0.02
N ASP A 81 -24.27 14.82 -0.04
CA ASP A 81 -25.07 14.44 1.13
C ASP A 81 -25.25 12.91 1.24
N PRO A 82 -24.25 12.21 1.83
CA PRO A 82 -24.27 10.74 1.95
C PRO A 82 -25.41 10.20 2.82
N GLY A 83 -26.03 11.03 3.66
CA GLY A 83 -27.15 10.62 4.52
C GLY A 83 -28.51 10.65 3.81
N ASN A 84 -28.58 11.30 2.65
CA ASN A 84 -29.84 11.61 1.98
C ASN A 84 -29.86 11.17 0.51
N CYS A 85 -29.13 10.10 0.19
CA CYS A 85 -28.99 9.55 -1.16
C CYS A 85 -30.33 9.23 -1.84
N GLU A 86 -31.39 8.96 -1.07
CA GLU A 86 -32.73 8.68 -1.61
C GLU A 86 -33.38 9.88 -2.29
N GLN A 87 -33.04 11.11 -1.86
CA GLN A 87 -33.66 12.35 -2.35
C GLN A 87 -32.99 12.92 -3.60
N VAL A 88 -31.90 12.31 -4.08
CA VAL A 88 -31.28 12.69 -5.35
C VAL A 88 -32.22 12.28 -6.50
N VAL A 89 -32.70 13.27 -7.26
CA VAL A 89 -33.73 13.11 -8.30
C VAL A 89 -33.15 12.46 -9.56
N GLU A 90 -31.83 12.58 -9.74
CA GLU A 90 -31.09 12.14 -10.93
C GLU A 90 -30.74 10.66 -10.91
N LEU A 91 -30.98 9.97 -9.79
CA LEU A 91 -30.75 8.53 -9.66
C LEU A 91 -31.94 7.74 -10.20
N ASP A 92 -31.63 6.74 -11.03
CA ASP A 92 -32.60 5.73 -11.43
C ASP A 92 -32.96 4.81 -10.25
N ASP A 93 -34.11 4.12 -10.33
CA ASP A 93 -34.56 3.22 -9.28
C ASP A 93 -33.58 2.06 -9.06
N SER A 94 -32.90 1.61 -10.12
CA SER A 94 -31.84 0.59 -10.03
C SER A 94 -30.60 1.09 -9.28
N GLU A 95 -30.19 2.33 -9.51
CA GLU A 95 -29.05 2.98 -8.86
C GLU A 95 -29.36 3.24 -7.38
N ARG A 96 -30.58 3.69 -7.08
CA ARG A 96 -31.05 3.90 -5.70
C ARG A 96 -31.06 2.58 -4.92
N GLN A 97 -31.53 1.48 -5.52
CA GLN A 97 -31.50 0.17 -4.88
C GLN A 97 -30.06 -0.33 -4.67
N ALA A 98 -29.15 -0.10 -5.62
CA ALA A 98 -27.75 -0.47 -5.47
C ALA A 98 -27.07 0.25 -4.28
N LEU A 99 -27.34 1.55 -4.09
CA LEU A 99 -26.83 2.32 -2.95
C LEU A 99 -27.42 1.83 -1.61
N LYS A 100 -28.71 1.48 -1.59
CA LYS A 100 -29.33 0.85 -0.42
C LYS A 100 -28.70 -0.49 -0.09
N ASP A 101 -28.52 -1.34 -1.10
CA ASP A 101 -27.88 -2.64 -0.98
C ASP A 101 -26.45 -2.50 -0.44
N GLU A 102 -25.68 -1.48 -0.88
CA GLU A 102 -24.33 -1.22 -0.37
C GLU A 102 -24.33 -0.84 1.11
N SER A 103 -25.28 -0.01 1.55
CA SER A 103 -25.42 0.41 2.95
C SER A 103 -25.92 -0.71 3.86
N GLU A 104 -26.91 -1.48 3.41
CA GLU A 104 -27.54 -2.55 4.21
C GLU A 104 -26.72 -3.84 4.18
N HIS A 105 -26.01 -4.13 3.09
CA HIS A 105 -25.27 -5.36 2.87
C HIS A 105 -23.81 -5.09 2.51
N ILE A 106 -23.04 -4.60 3.50
CA ILE A 106 -21.62 -4.22 3.34
C ILE A 106 -20.71 -5.32 2.74
N TYR A 107 -21.07 -6.60 2.89
CA TYR A 107 -20.35 -7.76 2.35
C TYR A 107 -20.84 -8.22 0.97
N LYS A 108 -21.86 -7.61 0.38
CA LYS A 108 -22.34 -7.97 -0.96
C LYS A 108 -21.50 -7.24 -2.01
N GLN A 109 -20.33 -7.81 -2.31
CA GLN A 109 -19.32 -7.21 -3.21
C GLN A 109 -19.16 -8.01 -4.51
N PRO A 110 -18.66 -7.40 -5.61
CA PRO A 110 -18.47 -8.11 -6.86
C PRO A 110 -17.44 -9.24 -6.73
N MET A 111 -17.65 -10.35 -7.44
CA MET A 111 -16.76 -11.52 -7.39
C MET A 111 -15.31 -11.20 -7.76
N SER A 112 -15.09 -10.20 -8.62
CA SER A 112 -13.75 -9.72 -8.99
C SER A 112 -12.96 -9.18 -7.78
N LEU A 113 -13.64 -8.56 -6.81
CA LEU A 113 -13.01 -8.09 -5.57
C LEU A 113 -12.53 -9.30 -4.75
N TYR A 114 -13.39 -10.28 -4.53
CA TYR A 114 -13.05 -11.49 -3.79
C TYR A 114 -11.91 -12.28 -4.42
N ILE A 115 -11.91 -12.44 -5.75
CA ILE A 115 -10.81 -13.07 -6.46
C ILE A 115 -9.49 -12.31 -6.22
N SER A 116 -9.52 -10.98 -6.27
CA SER A 116 -8.34 -10.15 -6.02
C SER A 116 -7.79 -10.33 -4.60
N ILE A 117 -8.68 -10.40 -3.60
CA ILE A 117 -8.32 -10.64 -2.20
C ILE A 117 -7.69 -12.02 -2.04
N ILE A 118 -8.32 -13.07 -2.58
CA ILE A 118 -7.79 -14.45 -2.53
C ILE A 118 -6.38 -14.51 -3.13
N VAL A 119 -6.16 -13.85 -4.28
CA VAL A 119 -4.85 -13.80 -4.92
C VAL A 119 -3.83 -13.06 -4.04
N CYS A 120 -4.22 -11.96 -3.39
CA CYS A 120 -3.37 -11.26 -2.42
C CYS A 120 -3.00 -12.14 -1.22
N SER A 121 -3.97 -12.89 -0.68
CA SER A 121 -3.75 -13.83 0.42
C SER A 121 -2.79 -14.97 0.04
N ILE A 122 -2.83 -15.47 -1.20
CA ILE A 122 -1.84 -16.43 -1.71
C ILE A 122 -0.44 -15.80 -1.68
N GLY A 123 -0.30 -14.54 -2.06
CA GLY A 123 0.96 -13.79 -1.98
C GLY A 123 1.54 -13.74 -0.57
N ALA A 124 0.68 -13.55 0.45
CA ALA A 124 1.06 -13.61 1.86
C ALA A 124 1.44 -15.03 2.29
N ALA A 125 0.66 -16.05 1.89
CA ALA A 125 0.96 -17.45 2.19
C ALA A 125 2.33 -17.89 1.63
N VAL A 126 2.67 -17.47 0.40
CA VAL A 126 3.99 -17.70 -0.20
C VAL A 126 5.10 -17.05 0.64
N GLN A 127 4.86 -15.88 1.24
CA GLN A 127 5.85 -15.24 2.13
C GLN A 127 6.11 -16.06 3.40
N GLY A 128 5.07 -16.67 3.96
CA GLY A 128 5.21 -17.60 5.07
C GLY A 128 6.04 -18.83 4.68
N TRP A 129 5.74 -19.41 3.50
CA TRP A 129 6.46 -20.56 2.97
C TRP A 129 7.96 -20.28 2.79
N ASP A 130 8.34 -19.14 2.21
CA ASP A 130 9.74 -18.77 1.97
C ASP A 130 10.55 -18.67 3.28
N GLN A 131 9.94 -18.14 4.34
CA GLN A 131 10.56 -18.02 5.66
C GLN A 131 10.68 -19.38 6.36
N THR A 132 9.61 -20.16 6.38
CA THR A 132 9.62 -21.51 6.99
C THR A 132 10.56 -22.45 6.25
N GLY A 133 10.57 -22.44 4.92
CA GLY A 133 11.48 -23.23 4.09
C GLY A 133 12.94 -22.84 4.30
N SER A 134 13.23 -21.53 4.36
CA SER A 134 14.58 -21.04 4.65
C SER A 134 15.07 -21.45 6.04
N ASN A 135 14.17 -21.40 7.04
CA ASN A 135 14.49 -21.83 8.39
C ASN A 135 14.65 -23.36 8.49
N GLY A 136 13.80 -24.13 7.82
CA GLY A 136 13.92 -25.59 7.76
C GLY A 136 15.25 -26.05 7.14
N ALA A 137 15.74 -25.33 6.14
CA ALA A 137 17.03 -25.63 5.51
C ALA A 137 18.23 -25.54 6.47
N ASN A 138 18.14 -24.76 7.57
CA ASN A 138 19.21 -24.63 8.56
C ASN A 138 19.60 -25.95 9.22
N LEU A 139 18.74 -26.96 9.19
CA LEU A 139 19.02 -28.28 9.75
C LEU A 139 19.96 -29.12 8.88
N SER A 140 20.02 -28.83 7.58
CA SER A 140 20.70 -29.67 6.59
C SER A 140 21.83 -28.96 5.87
N PHE A 141 21.62 -27.74 5.35
CA PHE A 141 22.64 -27.09 4.52
C PHE A 141 23.98 -26.84 5.25
N PRO A 142 24.02 -26.53 6.56
CA PRO A 142 25.31 -26.30 7.20
C PRO A 142 26.15 -27.59 7.28
N LYS A 143 25.49 -28.76 7.36
CA LYS A 143 26.17 -30.07 7.32
C LYS A 143 26.76 -30.33 5.93
N GLU A 144 25.96 -30.12 4.89
CA GLU A 144 26.38 -30.33 3.50
C GLU A 144 27.50 -29.38 3.06
N PHE A 145 27.49 -28.13 3.54
CA PHE A 145 28.50 -27.12 3.19
C PHE A 145 29.71 -27.13 4.14
N GLY A 146 29.80 -28.06 5.08
CA GLY A 146 30.93 -28.18 6.01
C GLY A 146 31.07 -27.01 6.99
N ILE A 147 29.97 -26.30 7.25
CA ILE A 147 29.90 -25.16 8.18
C ILE A 147 29.02 -25.46 9.40
N TRP A 148 28.76 -26.74 9.67
CA TRP A 148 28.04 -27.18 10.86
C TRP A 148 28.88 -26.90 12.11
N VAL A 149 28.20 -26.51 13.18
CA VAL A 149 28.80 -26.26 14.49
C VAL A 149 28.26 -27.31 15.43
N ASP A 150 29.10 -28.25 15.83
CA ASP A 150 28.74 -29.34 16.74
C ASP A 150 29.03 -28.93 18.20
N PRO A 151 28.01 -28.84 19.07
CA PRO A 151 28.22 -28.54 20.49
C PRO A 151 29.12 -29.56 21.21
N ASN A 152 29.20 -30.80 20.73
CA ASN A 152 29.94 -31.88 21.36
C ASN A 152 31.37 -32.04 20.83
N ASN A 153 31.70 -31.42 19.68
CA ASN A 153 33.02 -31.48 19.07
C ASN A 153 33.45 -30.10 18.57
N PRO A 154 33.99 -29.24 19.46
CA PRO A 154 34.34 -27.87 19.12
C PRO A 154 35.49 -27.81 18.10
N SER A 155 35.26 -27.11 16.99
CA SER A 155 36.30 -26.82 15.99
C SER A 155 36.81 -25.39 16.17
N PRO A 156 38.11 -25.11 15.87
CA PRO A 156 38.65 -23.75 15.92
C PRO A 156 37.89 -22.74 15.04
N ASN A 157 37.15 -23.22 14.04
CA ASN A 157 36.39 -22.40 13.08
C ASN A 157 34.92 -22.17 13.48
N ASP A 158 34.46 -22.67 14.63
CA ASP A 158 33.03 -22.62 15.00
C ASP A 158 32.47 -21.20 15.06
N ASN A 159 33.24 -20.25 15.59
CA ASN A 159 32.83 -18.84 15.63
C ASN A 159 32.54 -18.30 14.22
N ARG A 160 33.45 -18.54 13.28
CA ARG A 160 33.28 -18.12 11.88
C ARG A 160 32.06 -18.80 11.23
N ASN A 161 31.88 -20.10 11.48
CA ASN A 161 30.76 -20.86 10.94
C ASN A 161 29.40 -20.35 11.46
N GLN A 162 29.32 -19.98 12.75
CA GLN A 162 28.12 -19.34 13.33
C GLN A 162 27.81 -18.00 12.65
N TRP A 163 28.82 -17.16 12.40
CA TRP A 163 28.64 -15.91 11.67
C TRP A 163 28.16 -16.12 10.24
N ILE A 164 28.70 -17.11 9.53
CA ILE A 164 28.26 -17.46 8.17
C ILE A 164 26.79 -17.92 8.19
N LEU A 165 26.41 -18.77 9.14
CA LEU A 165 25.02 -19.22 9.29
C LEU A 165 24.08 -18.04 9.54
N GLY A 166 24.45 -17.13 10.45
CA GLY A 166 23.72 -15.90 10.73
C GLY A 166 23.59 -15.00 9.51
N LEU A 167 24.67 -14.83 8.75
CA LEU A 167 24.70 -14.04 7.52
C LEU A 167 23.79 -14.61 6.42
N VAL A 168 23.81 -15.93 6.21
CA VAL A 168 22.98 -16.62 5.22
C VAL A 168 21.49 -16.58 5.60
N ASN A 169 21.17 -16.53 6.90
CA ASN A 169 19.80 -16.39 7.38
C ASN A 169 19.28 -14.95 7.37
N SER A 170 20.14 -13.96 7.60
CA SER A 170 19.78 -12.55 7.51
C SER A 170 19.70 -12.05 6.06
N ALA A 171 20.26 -12.78 5.10
CA ALA A 171 20.32 -12.39 3.69
C ALA A 171 18.96 -11.98 3.07
N PRO A 172 17.83 -12.70 3.24
CA PRO A 172 16.55 -12.26 2.70
C PRO A 172 16.10 -10.91 3.28
N TYR A 173 16.33 -10.69 4.58
CA TYR A 173 15.96 -9.44 5.24
C TYR A 173 16.87 -8.28 4.79
N ILE A 174 18.16 -8.54 4.57
CA ILE A 174 19.08 -7.56 3.99
C ILE A 174 18.62 -7.15 2.58
N GLY A 175 18.33 -8.13 1.70
CA GLY A 175 17.82 -7.86 0.36
C GLY A 175 16.50 -7.10 0.38
N SER A 176 15.60 -7.45 1.30
CA SER A 176 14.32 -6.77 1.49
C SER A 176 14.50 -5.32 1.95
N ALA A 177 15.24 -5.09 3.03
CA ALA A 177 15.33 -3.78 3.67
C ALA A 177 16.09 -2.75 2.81
N PHE A 178 17.20 -3.16 2.19
CA PHE A 178 18.08 -2.23 1.48
C PHE A 178 17.72 -2.06 0.00
N ILE A 179 17.04 -3.03 -0.62
CA ILE A 179 16.74 -2.98 -2.05
C ILE A 179 15.23 -3.12 -2.27
N GLY A 180 14.62 -4.21 -1.81
CA GLY A 180 13.23 -4.56 -2.11
C GLY A 180 12.22 -3.48 -1.73
N CYS A 181 12.31 -2.92 -0.52
CA CYS A 181 11.41 -1.88 -0.03
C CYS A 181 11.53 -0.58 -0.83
N TRP A 182 12.77 -0.15 -1.11
CA TRP A 182 13.04 1.09 -1.85
C TRP A 182 12.68 0.98 -3.33
N LEU A 183 12.81 -0.21 -3.91
CA LEU A 183 12.44 -0.45 -5.30
C LEU A 183 10.92 -0.49 -5.51
N SER A 184 10.15 -0.71 -4.45
CA SER A 184 8.68 -0.76 -4.52
C SER A 184 8.06 0.54 -5.04
N ASP A 185 8.51 1.69 -4.56
CA ASP A 185 7.96 2.99 -4.94
C ASP A 185 8.15 3.31 -6.45
N PRO A 186 9.38 3.27 -7.03
CA PRO A 186 9.56 3.52 -8.46
C PRO A 186 8.89 2.45 -9.32
N LEU A 187 8.89 1.18 -8.92
CA LEU A 187 8.20 0.13 -9.68
C LEU A 187 6.69 0.35 -9.73
N ASN A 188 6.10 0.77 -8.61
CA ASN A 188 4.67 1.04 -8.56
C ASN A 188 4.27 2.26 -9.40
N ASN A 189 5.11 3.29 -9.44
CA ASN A 189 4.84 4.48 -10.25
C ASN A 189 4.98 4.21 -11.76
N LEU A 190 5.87 3.27 -12.16
CA LEU A 190 6.12 2.95 -13.57
C LEU A 190 5.24 1.84 -14.14
N PHE A 191 5.03 0.75 -13.38
CA PHE A 191 4.31 -0.44 -13.85
C PHE A 191 2.92 -0.63 -13.21
N GLY A 192 2.55 0.27 -12.29
CA GLY A 192 1.37 0.11 -11.45
C GLY A 192 1.52 -1.03 -10.43
N ARG A 193 0.53 -1.15 -9.54
CA ARG A 193 0.55 -2.15 -8.47
C ARG A 193 0.63 -3.58 -8.99
N ARG A 194 -0.16 -3.92 -10.02
CA ARG A 194 -0.20 -5.27 -10.61
C ARG A 194 1.13 -5.67 -11.24
N GLY A 195 1.80 -4.73 -11.92
CA GLY A 195 3.11 -4.96 -12.53
C GLY A 195 4.19 -5.23 -11.49
N THR A 196 4.21 -4.47 -10.39
CA THR A 196 5.15 -4.68 -9.27
C THR A 196 4.93 -6.04 -8.59
N ILE A 197 3.68 -6.47 -8.43
CA ILE A 197 3.37 -7.81 -7.90
C ILE A 197 3.91 -8.90 -8.83
N PHE A 198 3.76 -8.76 -10.14
CA PHE A 198 4.31 -9.72 -11.10
C PHE A 198 5.84 -9.74 -11.10
N PHE A 199 6.49 -8.56 -11.04
CA PHE A 199 7.95 -8.45 -10.92
C PHE A 199 8.45 -9.15 -9.66
N SER A 200 7.85 -8.85 -8.50
CA SER A 200 8.25 -9.46 -7.23
C SER A 200 8.04 -10.98 -7.19
N ALA A 201 6.98 -11.49 -7.83
CA ALA A 201 6.75 -12.93 -7.97
C ALA A 201 7.90 -13.65 -8.70
N ASN A 202 8.50 -13.03 -9.72
CA ASN A 202 9.67 -13.59 -10.41
C ASN A 202 10.90 -13.67 -9.48
N PHE A 203 11.10 -12.65 -8.64
CA PHE A 203 12.17 -12.65 -7.63
C PHE A 203 11.90 -13.57 -6.45
N CYS A 204 10.66 -14.05 -6.25
CA CYS A 204 10.38 -15.15 -5.33
C CYS A 204 10.63 -16.52 -5.99
N LEU A 205 10.19 -16.70 -7.24
CA LEU A 205 10.23 -17.99 -7.94
C LEU A 205 11.65 -18.42 -8.34
N TRP A 206 12.37 -17.58 -9.08
CA TRP A 206 13.66 -17.96 -9.67
C TRP A 206 14.75 -18.19 -8.63
N PRO A 207 14.89 -17.35 -7.58
CA PRO A 207 15.88 -17.59 -6.54
C PRO A 207 15.54 -18.79 -5.65
N ALA A 208 14.26 -19.10 -5.45
CA ALA A 208 13.86 -20.33 -4.77
C ALA A 208 14.31 -21.58 -5.55
N ILE A 209 14.07 -21.60 -6.87
CA ILE A 209 14.58 -22.67 -7.76
C ILE A 209 16.11 -22.69 -7.75
N GLY A 210 16.77 -21.53 -7.86
CA GLY A 210 18.22 -21.41 -7.83
C GLY A 210 18.85 -21.93 -6.54
N SER A 211 18.15 -21.74 -5.40
CA SER A 211 18.58 -22.26 -4.10
C SER A 211 18.64 -23.78 -4.06
N ALA A 212 17.81 -24.49 -4.84
CA ALA A 212 17.84 -25.94 -4.95
C ALA A 212 19.11 -26.48 -5.64
N PHE A 213 19.77 -25.66 -6.47
CA PHE A 213 21.02 -26.02 -7.16
C PHE A 213 22.27 -25.49 -6.46
N ALA A 214 22.14 -24.83 -5.31
CA ALA A 214 23.26 -24.26 -4.58
C ALA A 214 24.18 -25.35 -4.04
N ARG A 215 25.47 -25.29 -4.41
CA ARG A 215 26.50 -26.24 -3.95
C ARG A 215 27.35 -25.69 -2.80
N ASN A 216 27.33 -24.37 -2.64
CA ASN A 216 28.15 -23.64 -1.67
C ASN A 216 27.28 -22.60 -0.95
N TRP A 217 27.66 -22.22 0.27
CA TRP A 217 26.93 -21.21 1.04
C TRP A 217 26.86 -19.83 0.36
N TYR A 218 27.88 -19.44 -0.43
CA TYR A 218 27.86 -18.18 -1.19
C TYR A 218 26.75 -18.12 -2.25
N GLN A 219 26.50 -19.24 -2.93
CA GLN A 219 25.42 -19.31 -3.93
C GLN A 219 24.06 -19.23 -3.26
N LEU A 220 23.88 -19.93 -2.13
CA LEU A 220 22.68 -19.85 -1.33
C LEU A 220 22.45 -18.43 -0.78
N PHE A 221 23.52 -17.77 -0.32
CA PHE A 221 23.47 -16.37 0.14
C PHE A 221 22.96 -15.43 -0.97
N ILE A 222 23.52 -15.51 -2.18
CA ILE A 222 23.08 -14.67 -3.31
C ILE A 222 21.62 -14.96 -3.66
N CYS A 223 21.22 -16.23 -3.73
CA CYS A 223 19.82 -16.59 -4.00
C CYS A 223 18.88 -16.01 -2.94
N ARG A 224 19.29 -16.03 -1.66
CA ARG A 224 18.50 -15.46 -0.57
C ARG A 224 18.43 -13.93 -0.59
N ILE A 225 19.48 -13.24 -1.04
CA ILE A 225 19.41 -11.79 -1.28
C ILE A 225 18.39 -11.47 -2.37
N LEU A 226 18.44 -12.19 -3.50
CA LEU A 226 17.50 -12.00 -4.61
C LEU A 226 16.05 -12.29 -4.19
N LEU A 227 15.84 -13.37 -3.42
CA LEU A 227 14.57 -13.68 -2.78
C LEU A 227 14.07 -12.51 -1.91
N GLY A 228 14.97 -11.93 -1.13
CA GLY A 228 14.72 -10.76 -0.29
C GLY A 228 14.20 -9.54 -1.06
N ILE A 229 14.72 -9.29 -2.26
CA ILE A 229 14.24 -8.19 -3.12
C ILE A 229 12.76 -8.37 -3.45
N GLY A 230 12.36 -9.56 -3.90
CA GLY A 230 10.97 -9.89 -4.18
C GLY A 230 10.08 -9.80 -2.93
N MET A 231 10.58 -10.32 -1.80
CA MET A 231 9.90 -10.28 -0.51
C MET A 231 9.60 -8.83 -0.05
N GLY A 232 10.55 -7.92 -0.21
CA GLY A 232 10.39 -6.51 0.15
C GLY A 232 9.42 -5.77 -0.76
N SER A 233 9.58 -5.90 -2.07
CA SER A 233 8.72 -5.19 -3.04
C SER A 233 7.26 -5.67 -2.96
N LYS A 234 7.03 -6.99 -2.79
CA LYS A 234 5.67 -7.51 -2.60
C LYS A 234 5.06 -7.07 -1.28
N GLY A 235 5.86 -7.09 -0.20
CA GLY A 235 5.39 -6.75 1.16
C GLY A 235 4.90 -5.31 1.26
N ALA A 236 5.52 -4.39 0.51
CA ALA A 236 5.07 -3.00 0.44
C ALA A 236 3.89 -2.77 -0.52
N THR A 237 3.72 -3.60 -1.55
CA THR A 237 2.74 -3.35 -2.62
C THR A 237 1.42 -4.09 -2.44
N VAL A 238 1.45 -5.37 -2.03
CA VAL A 238 0.24 -6.22 -1.92
C VAL A 238 -0.81 -5.65 -0.95
N PRO A 239 -0.47 -5.24 0.29
CA PRO A 239 -1.48 -4.69 1.20
C PRO A 239 -2.04 -3.35 0.70
N VAL A 240 -1.22 -2.54 0.04
CA VAL A 240 -1.67 -1.27 -0.57
C VAL A 240 -2.63 -1.55 -1.72
N PHE A 241 -2.31 -2.50 -2.59
CA PHE A 241 -3.21 -2.93 -3.66
C PHE A 241 -4.53 -3.44 -3.10
N ALA A 242 -4.52 -4.29 -2.07
CA ALA A 242 -5.74 -4.75 -1.43
C ALA A 242 -6.55 -3.58 -0.82
N ALA A 243 -5.88 -2.60 -0.20
CA ALA A 243 -6.51 -1.43 0.40
C ALA A 243 -7.12 -0.47 -0.62
N GLU A 244 -6.48 -0.28 -1.79
CA GLU A 244 -6.96 0.56 -2.88
C GLU A 244 -8.20 -0.03 -3.57
N ASN A 245 -8.33 -1.36 -3.59
CA ASN A 245 -9.48 -2.03 -4.21
C ASN A 245 -10.64 -2.28 -3.23
N SER A 246 -10.39 -2.24 -1.92
CA SER A 246 -11.39 -2.61 -0.92
C SER A 246 -12.30 -1.42 -0.53
N PRO A 247 -13.61 -1.63 -0.39
CA PRO A 247 -14.53 -0.58 0.03
C PRO A 247 -14.26 -0.14 1.47
N ALA A 248 -14.46 1.15 1.75
CA ALA A 248 -14.01 1.79 2.99
C ALA A 248 -14.52 1.11 4.27
N SER A 249 -15.75 0.57 4.25
CA SER A 249 -16.43 -0.08 5.37
C SER A 249 -15.79 -1.40 5.81
N ILE A 250 -15.29 -2.20 4.87
CA ILE A 250 -14.73 -3.54 5.14
C ILE A 250 -13.23 -3.64 4.84
N ARG A 251 -12.61 -2.56 4.34
CA ARG A 251 -11.18 -2.50 4.00
C ARG A 251 -10.26 -2.98 5.11
N GLY A 252 -10.55 -2.64 6.38
CA GLY A 252 -9.77 -3.14 7.51
C GLY A 252 -9.78 -4.67 7.61
N ALA A 253 -10.95 -5.29 7.47
CA ALA A 253 -11.11 -6.74 7.52
C ALA A 253 -10.43 -7.44 6.32
N LEU A 254 -10.44 -6.82 5.15
CA LEU A 254 -9.86 -7.40 3.92
C LEU A 254 -8.34 -7.22 3.81
N VAL A 255 -7.77 -6.21 4.47
CA VAL A 255 -6.34 -5.89 4.39
C VAL A 255 -5.55 -6.47 5.56
N MET A 256 -6.13 -6.61 6.75
CA MET A 256 -5.45 -7.12 7.95
C MET A 256 -5.52 -8.65 8.11
N THR A 257 -5.59 -9.41 7.01
CA THR A 257 -5.54 -10.89 7.00
C THR A 257 -4.20 -11.40 6.48
#